data_AF-A0A2N0NBA6-F1
#
_entry.id   AF-A0A2N0NBA6-F1
#
_cell.length_a   1.000
_cell.length_b   1.000
_cell.length_c   1.000
_cell.angle_alpha   90.00
_cell.angle_beta   90.00
_cell.angle_gamma   90.00
#
_symmetry.space_group_name_H-M   'P 1'
#
loop_
_entity.id
_entity.type
_entity.pdbx_description
1 polymer ?
#
loop_
_entity_poly.entity_id
_entity_poly.type
_entity_poly.pdbx_seq_one_letter_code
_entity_poly.pdbx_strand_id
1 'polypeptide(L)'
;MNISDNFTSLLDDLSNISKSLRGFQLLQEKEFQDSSVRAHLDDRNNNFETDLSSFIDSALFRTCRRITLDCVFIDHPTHPQLLTDSKDIDDAVVNHFQNFVPIKSTLPVSLDTLPARWSTAYQPMDD
;
A
#
# COMPACT_ATOMS: atom_id res chain seq x y z
N MET A 1 8.69 -58.40 -6.69
CA MET A 1 8.63 -56.93 -6.54
C MET A 1 7.16 -56.54 -6.59
N ASN A 2 6.64 -55.94 -5.52
CA ASN A 2 5.20 -55.70 -5.33
C ASN A 2 4.76 -54.50 -6.17
N ILE A 3 3.80 -54.71 -7.06
CA ILE A 3 3.30 -53.70 -8.00
C ILE A 3 2.74 -52.48 -7.25
N SER A 4 2.16 -52.68 -6.07
CA SER A 4 1.63 -51.61 -5.22
C SER A 4 2.71 -50.61 -4.78
N ASP A 5 3.90 -51.10 -4.44
CA ASP A 5 5.00 -50.27 -3.90
C ASP A 5 5.60 -49.37 -5.00
N ASN A 6 5.54 -49.84 -6.25
CA ASN A 6 5.98 -49.06 -7.40
C ASN A 6 5.03 -47.90 -7.71
N PHE A 7 3.71 -48.13 -7.62
CA PHE A 7 2.72 -47.07 -7.79
C PHE A 7 2.80 -45.99 -6.71
N THR A 8 3.05 -46.38 -5.45
CA THR A 8 3.24 -45.41 -4.37
C THR A 8 4.51 -44.59 -4.56
N SER A 9 5.62 -45.22 -5.00
CA SER A 9 6.86 -44.50 -5.31
C SER A 9 6.65 -43.48 -6.43
N LEU A 10 5.94 -43.86 -7.49
CA LEU A 10 5.63 -42.96 -8.61
C LEU A 10 4.80 -41.75 -8.17
N LEU A 11 3.79 -41.97 -7.31
CA LEU A 11 2.97 -40.88 -6.78
C LEU A 11 3.78 -39.91 -5.92
N ASP A 12 4.70 -40.42 -5.10
CA ASP A 12 5.62 -39.59 -4.31
C ASP A 12 6.55 -38.77 -5.20
N ASP A 13 7.11 -39.38 -6.26
CA ASP A 13 7.96 -38.67 -7.23
C ASP A 13 7.19 -37.55 -7.94
N LEU A 14 5.96 -37.83 -8.41
CA LEU A 14 5.10 -36.82 -9.03
C LEU A 14 4.75 -35.69 -8.04
N SER A 15 4.49 -36.01 -6.78
CA SER A 15 4.25 -35.02 -5.72
C SER A 15 5.48 -34.12 -5.51
N ASN A 16 6.68 -34.72 -5.48
CA ASN A 16 7.93 -33.99 -5.30
C ASN A 16 8.24 -33.09 -6.50
N ILE A 17 8.00 -33.57 -7.73
CA ILE A 17 8.15 -32.77 -8.95
C ILE A 17 7.16 -31.61 -8.95
N SER A 18 5.89 -31.85 -8.61
CA SER A 18 4.87 -30.80 -8.54
C SER A 18 5.23 -29.70 -7.53
N LYS A 19 5.67 -30.08 -6.32
CA LYS A 19 6.14 -29.14 -5.30
C LYS A 19 7.35 -28.34 -5.77
N SER A 20 8.32 -29.01 -6.41
CA SER A 20 9.53 -28.38 -6.95
C SER A 20 9.19 -27.37 -8.05
N LEU A 21 8.30 -27.74 -8.97
CA LEU A 21 7.85 -26.86 -10.05
C LEU A 21 7.12 -25.63 -9.49
N ARG A 22 6.24 -25.81 -8.49
CA ARG A 22 5.58 -24.69 -7.82
C ARG A 22 6.58 -23.79 -7.11
N GLY A 23 7.58 -24.36 -6.45
CA GLY A 23 8.67 -23.60 -5.82
C GLY A 23 9.46 -22.79 -6.83
N PHE A 24 9.81 -23.40 -7.97
CA PHE A 24 10.51 -22.73 -9.06
C PHE A 24 9.70 -21.58 -9.67
N GLN A 25 8.40 -21.79 -9.92
CA GLN A 25 7.52 -20.73 -10.41
C GLN A 25 7.45 -19.54 -9.45
N LEU A 26 7.32 -19.80 -8.14
CA LEU A 26 7.30 -18.74 -7.13
C LEU A 26 8.63 -17.97 -7.08
N LEU A 27 9.76 -18.67 -7.28
CA LEU A 27 11.07 -18.03 -7.34
C LEU A 27 11.18 -17.13 -8.57
N GLN A 28 10.80 -17.61 -9.75
CA GLN A 28 10.81 -16.81 -10.98
C GLN A 28 9.90 -15.59 -10.90
N GLU A 29 8.69 -15.75 -10.34
CA GLU A 29 7.78 -14.63 -10.12
C GLU A 29 8.43 -13.58 -9.22
N LYS A 30 9.06 -14.00 -8.11
CA LYS A 30 9.78 -13.09 -7.23
C LYS A 30 10.93 -12.37 -7.95
N GLU A 31 11.75 -13.09 -8.71
CA GLU A 31 12.85 -12.50 -9.47
C GLU A 31 12.36 -11.48 -10.50
N PHE A 32 11.23 -11.77 -11.17
CA PHE A 32 10.57 -10.86 -12.09
C PHE A 32 10.08 -9.59 -11.37
N GLN A 33 9.38 -9.75 -10.25
CA GLN A 33 8.90 -8.63 -9.44
C GLN A 33 10.07 -7.76 -8.94
N ASP A 34 11.12 -8.37 -8.39
CA ASP A 34 12.31 -7.66 -7.90
C ASP A 34 13.00 -6.89 -9.04
N SER A 35 13.09 -7.48 -10.23
CA SER A 35 13.69 -6.84 -11.41
C SER A 35 12.84 -5.70 -11.95
N SER A 36 11.51 -5.86 -11.99
CA SER A 36 10.58 -4.81 -12.41
C SER A 36 10.62 -3.62 -11.44
N VAL A 37 10.65 -3.88 -10.13
CA VAL A 37 10.78 -2.82 -9.12
C VAL A 37 12.10 -2.07 -9.29
N ARG A 38 13.23 -2.77 -9.48
CA ARG A 38 14.53 -2.13 -9.71
C ARG A 38 14.54 -1.28 -10.99
N ALA A 39 14.04 -1.82 -12.10
CA ALA A 39 13.97 -1.07 -13.35
C ALA A 39 13.17 0.24 -13.20
N HIS A 40 12.01 0.20 -12.55
CA HIS A 40 11.22 1.40 -12.29
C HIS A 40 11.91 2.38 -11.34
N LEU A 41 12.71 1.91 -10.38
CA LEU A 41 13.51 2.78 -9.52
C LEU A 41 14.64 3.45 -10.30
N ASP A 42 15.33 2.70 -11.16
CA ASP A 42 16.41 3.20 -12.00
C ASP A 42 15.89 4.25 -13.00
N ASP A 43 14.76 3.99 -13.66
CA ASP A 43 14.08 4.96 -14.53
C ASP A 43 13.71 6.24 -13.79
N ARG A 44 13.13 6.10 -12.59
CA ARG A 44 12.79 7.25 -11.75
C ARG A 44 14.02 8.04 -11.34
N ASN A 45 15.12 7.37 -10.99
CA ASN A 45 16.37 8.02 -10.60
C ASN A 45 17.00 8.74 -11.79
N ASN A 46 16.97 8.13 -12.97
CA ASN A 46 17.43 8.77 -14.20
C ASN A 46 16.60 10.03 -14.51
N ASN A 47 15.28 9.97 -14.38
CA ASN A 47 14.43 11.15 -14.55
C ASN A 47 14.77 12.23 -13.52
N PHE A 48 15.04 11.87 -12.26
CA PHE A 48 15.46 12.85 -11.25
C PHE A 48 16.73 13.62 -11.66
N GLU A 49 17.72 12.93 -12.22
CA GLU A 49 18.99 13.54 -12.65
C GLU A 49 18.89 14.28 -13.98
N THR A 50 18.03 13.84 -14.91
CA THR A 50 18.04 14.30 -16.31
C THR A 50 16.83 15.14 -16.71
N ASP A 51 15.67 14.93 -16.09
CA ASP A 51 14.42 15.64 -16.38
C ASP A 51 13.51 15.71 -15.15
N LEU A 52 13.68 16.79 -14.39
CA LEU A 52 12.92 17.05 -13.18
C LEU A 52 11.40 17.13 -13.44
N SER A 53 10.95 17.58 -14.62
CA SER A 53 9.52 17.63 -14.94
C SER A 53 8.94 16.23 -15.06
N SER A 54 9.60 15.35 -15.83
CA SER A 54 9.18 13.94 -15.93
C SER A 54 9.25 13.20 -14.59
N PHE A 55 10.21 13.53 -13.72
CA PHE A 55 10.25 13.01 -12.36
C PHE A 55 9.03 13.45 -11.55
N ILE A 56 8.71 14.75 -11.56
CA ILE A 56 7.55 15.31 -10.85
C ILE A 56 6.25 14.69 -11.37
N ASP A 57 6.07 14.62 -12.69
CA ASP A 57 4.90 14.02 -13.31
C ASP A 57 4.76 12.56 -12.91
N SER A 58 5.84 11.77 -12.96
CA SER A 58 5.82 10.37 -12.51
C SER A 58 5.50 10.23 -11.01
N ALA A 59 6.00 11.13 -10.17
CA ALA A 59 5.77 11.10 -8.73
C ALA A 59 4.33 11.47 -8.36
N LEU A 60 3.74 12.42 -9.09
CA LEU A 60 2.37 12.91 -8.90
C LEU A 60 1.32 12.05 -9.61
N PHE A 61 1.68 11.39 -10.73
CA PHE A 61 0.82 10.50 -11.48
C PHE A 61 0.70 9.13 -10.79
N ARG A 62 0.12 9.14 -9.60
CA ARG A 62 -0.27 7.93 -8.88
C ARG A 62 -1.77 7.75 -9.01
N THR A 63 -2.19 6.62 -9.54
CA THR A 63 -3.60 6.22 -9.46
C THR A 63 -3.99 6.16 -7.99
N CYS A 64 -5.01 6.93 -7.61
CA CYS A 64 -5.53 6.90 -6.25
C CYS A 64 -5.96 5.45 -5.93
N ARG A 65 -5.26 4.82 -4.98
CA ARG A 65 -5.62 3.48 -4.51
C ARG A 65 -6.57 3.65 -3.33
N ARG A 66 -7.80 3.17 -3.51
CA ARG A 66 -8.83 3.13 -2.47
C ARG A 66 -8.97 1.72 -1.95
N ILE A 67 -9.01 1.57 -0.63
CA ILE A 67 -9.44 0.33 0.02
C ILE A 67 -10.95 0.47 0.20
N THR A 68 -11.71 -0.46 -0.38
CA THR A 68 -13.14 -0.57 -0.13
C THR A 68 -13.32 -1.58 0.99
N LEU A 69 -14.05 -1.20 2.04
CA LEU A 69 -14.39 -2.09 3.14
C LEU A 69 -15.80 -2.63 2.94
N ASP A 70 -15.98 -3.92 3.23
CA ASP A 70 -17.29 -4.58 3.09
C ASP A 70 -18.19 -4.34 4.29
N CYS A 71 -17.61 -4.07 5.47
CA CYS A 71 -18.34 -3.72 6.67
C CYS A 71 -17.47 -2.94 7.66
N VAL A 72 -18.12 -2.18 8.54
CA VAL A 72 -17.47 -1.40 9.60
C VAL A 72 -18.23 -1.63 10.90
N PHE A 73 -17.51 -1.99 11.96
CA PHE A 73 -18.08 -2.10 13.30
C PHE A 73 -17.77 -0.85 14.11
N ILE A 74 -18.82 -0.17 14.55
CA ILE A 74 -18.74 0.99 15.46
C ILE A 74 -18.89 0.47 16.89
N ASP A 75 -17.80 0.55 17.64
CA ASP A 75 -17.78 0.22 19.06
C ASP A 75 -18.28 1.41 19.89
N HIS A 76 -19.57 1.39 20.25
CA HIS A 76 -20.21 2.42 21.06
C HIS A 76 -20.80 1.81 22.34
N PRO A 77 -20.58 2.43 23.53
CA PRO A 77 -20.89 1.82 24.82
C PRO A 77 -22.37 1.48 25.03
N THR A 78 -23.29 2.19 24.38
CA THR A 78 -24.74 1.97 24.52
C THR A 78 -25.43 1.46 23.28
N HIS A 79 -24.78 1.51 22.11
CA HIS A 79 -25.39 1.12 20.84
C HIS A 79 -24.31 0.71 19.82
N PRO A 80 -23.67 -0.45 20.01
CA PRO A 80 -22.73 -0.98 19.03
C PRO A 80 -23.47 -1.26 17.72
N GLN A 81 -22.83 -0.94 16.59
CA GLN A 81 -23.48 -1.04 15.28
C GLN A 81 -22.53 -1.62 14.25
N LEU A 82 -23.03 -2.56 13.43
CA LEU A 82 -22.34 -3.04 12.25
C LEU A 82 -22.95 -2.38 11.01
N LEU A 83 -22.14 -1.62 10.27
CA LEU A 83 -22.52 -0.98 9.03
C LEU A 83 -22.15 -1.89 7.85
N THR A 84 -23.11 -2.10 6.96
CA THR A 84 -22.96 -2.89 5.73
C THR A 84 -23.36 -2.10 4.48
N ASP A 85 -24.04 -0.97 4.63
CA ASP A 85 -24.35 -0.07 3.51
C ASP A 85 -23.08 0.69 3.09
N SER A 86 -22.80 0.73 1.79
CA SER A 86 -21.57 1.32 1.26
C SER A 86 -21.40 2.79 1.63
N LYS A 87 -22.49 3.56 1.68
CA LYS A 87 -22.41 4.98 2.02
C LYS A 87 -22.14 5.17 3.50
N ASP A 88 -22.85 4.42 4.34
CA ASP A 88 -22.66 4.48 5.79
C ASP A 88 -21.24 4.02 6.18
N ILE A 89 -20.71 3.00 5.49
CA ILE A 89 -19.32 2.54 5.64
C ILE A 89 -18.34 3.68 5.31
N ASP A 90 -18.51 4.32 4.15
CA ASP A 90 -17.62 5.40 3.72
C ASP A 90 -17.63 6.59 4.71
N ASP A 91 -18.83 7.02 5.10
CA ASP A 91 -19.01 8.13 6.04
C ASP A 91 -18.37 7.81 7.40
N ALA A 92 -18.56 6.59 7.91
CA ALA A 92 -17.97 6.15 9.18
C ALA A 92 -16.43 6.07 9.12
N VAL A 93 -15.87 5.54 8.04
CA VAL A 93 -14.42 5.39 7.84
C VAL A 93 -13.76 6.75 7.70
N VAL A 94 -14.31 7.63 6.86
CA VAL A 94 -13.79 8.98 6.67
C VAL A 94 -13.80 9.73 8.00
N ASN A 95 -14.92 9.69 8.73
CA ASN A 95 -15.03 10.33 10.02
C ASN A 95 -14.03 9.78 11.05
N HIS A 96 -13.84 8.45 11.11
CA HIS A 96 -12.86 7.83 11.99
C HIS A 96 -11.45 8.33 11.67
N PHE A 97 -10.97 8.21 10.42
CA PHE A 97 -9.58 8.56 10.10
C PHE A 97 -9.31 10.07 10.13
N GLN A 98 -10.32 10.92 9.95
CA GLN A 98 -10.19 12.36 10.13
C GLN A 98 -10.06 12.77 11.61
N ASN A 99 -10.65 12.01 12.54
CA ASN A 99 -10.79 12.42 13.94
C ASN A 99 -10.14 11.49 14.98
N PHE A 100 -9.67 10.30 14.56
CA PHE A 100 -9.11 9.28 15.47
C PHE A 100 -7.83 9.76 16.15
N VAL A 101 -7.04 10.59 15.46
CA VAL A 101 -5.96 11.32 16.10
C VAL A 101 -6.56 12.59 16.69
N PRO A 102 -6.51 12.78 18.03
CA PRO A 102 -6.92 14.04 18.62
C PRO A 102 -6.03 15.14 18.03
N ILE A 103 -6.62 16.00 17.19
CA ILE A 103 -5.94 17.19 16.72
C ILE A 103 -5.77 18.10 17.95
N LYS A 104 -4.66 17.92 18.67
CA LYS A 104 -4.27 18.80 19.80
C LYS A 104 -3.83 20.19 19.33
N SER A 105 -3.94 20.47 18.04
CA SER A 105 -3.51 21.70 17.41
C SER A 105 -4.75 22.50 17.02
N THR A 106 -4.98 23.61 17.70
CA THR A 106 -5.70 24.73 17.08
C THR A 106 -5.11 24.91 15.68
N LEU A 107 -5.93 24.82 14.63
CA LEU A 107 -5.45 25.04 13.27
C LEU A 107 -4.77 26.43 13.24
N PRO A 108 -3.49 26.51 12.82
CA PRO A 108 -2.85 27.81 12.68
C PRO A 108 -3.64 28.61 11.63
N VAL A 109 -4.31 29.67 12.09
CA VAL A 109 -5.16 30.53 11.24
C VAL A 109 -4.30 31.48 10.39
N SER A 110 -3.02 31.64 10.76
CA SER A 110 -2.01 32.44 10.03
C SER A 110 -0.64 31.73 10.04
N LEU A 111 0.20 32.01 9.04
CA LEU A 111 1.62 31.63 9.03
C LEU A 111 2.34 32.08 10.32
N ASP A 112 1.93 33.21 10.90
CA ASP A 112 2.49 33.76 12.15
C ASP A 112 2.22 32.89 13.38
N THR A 113 1.22 32.00 13.29
CA THR A 113 0.85 31.09 14.38
C THR A 113 1.52 29.73 14.26
N LEU A 114 2.33 29.51 13.22
CA LEU A 114 3.10 28.28 13.06
C LEU A 114 4.25 28.22 14.08
N PRO A 115 4.59 27.02 14.59
CA PRO A 115 5.82 26.83 15.34
C PRO A 115 7.04 27.30 14.52
N ALA A 116 8.04 27.88 15.19
CA ALA A 116 9.22 28.47 14.55
C ALA A 116 9.97 27.54 13.57
N ARG A 117 9.87 26.22 13.76
CA ARG A 117 10.43 25.23 12.83
C ARG A 117 9.80 25.33 11.43
N TRP A 118 8.52 25.63 11.35
CA TRP A 118 7.74 25.62 10.11
C TRP A 118 7.61 27.00 9.47
N SER A 119 7.71 28.09 10.23
CA SER A 119 7.62 29.46 9.69
C SER A 119 8.67 29.72 8.61
N THR A 120 9.90 29.23 8.80
CA THR A 120 10.98 29.37 7.80
C THR A 120 10.74 28.51 6.56
N ALA A 121 10.18 27.31 6.73
CA ALA A 121 9.97 26.38 5.62
C ALA A 121 8.85 26.83 4.65
N TYR A 122 7.89 27.61 5.15
CA TYR A 122 6.74 28.10 4.39
C TYR A 122 6.81 29.61 4.13
N GLN A 123 7.98 30.23 4.32
CA GLN A 123 8.16 31.63 3.97
C GLN A 123 8.09 31.77 2.44
N PRO A 124 7.37 32.78 1.90
CA PRO A 124 7.37 33.05 0.47
C PRO A 124 8.80 33.27 -0.03
N MET A 125 9.13 32.70 -1.18
CA MET A 125 10.39 33.03 -1.85
C MET A 125 10.29 34.44 -2.41
N ASP A 126 11.35 35.23 -2.28
CA ASP A 126 11.41 36.57 -2.86
C ASP A 126 11.31 36.47 -4.40
N ASP A 127 10.51 37.36 -5.00
CA ASP A 127 10.31 37.47 -6.47
C ASP A 127 11.59 37.79 -7.24
#